data_AF-A0A5M4BBP6-F1
#
_entry.id   AF-A0A5M4BBP6-F1
#
_cell.length_a   1.000
_cell.length_b   1.000
_cell.length_c   1.000
_cell.angle_alpha   90.00
_cell.angle_beta   90.00
_cell.angle_gamma   90.00
#
_symmetry.space_group_name_H-M   'P 1'
#
loop_
_entity.id
_entity.type
_entity.pdbx_description
1 polymer ?
#
loop_
_entity_poly.entity_id
_entity_poly.type
_entity_poly.pdbx_seq_one_letter_code
_entity_poly.pdbx_strand_id
1 'polypeptide(L)'
;MRLPQPFKITDIQKYPRAVVIALLIGFLLIFSTVIGHLYNRKEVIADKCEAEKQRLYEVIITERNERIRLYESLIFYKNEANSYKRQSDSMMQQTKPLVSKILAEKPIK
;
A
#
# COMPACT_ATOMS: atom_id res chain seq x y z
N MET A 1 3.32 -7.26 26.71
CA MET A 1 4.36 -8.24 27.09
C MET A 1 5.59 -7.47 27.54
N ARG A 2 6.06 -7.64 28.78
CA ARG A 2 7.34 -7.06 29.23
C ARG A 2 8.44 -8.05 28.87
N LEU A 3 9.47 -7.58 28.17
CA LEU A 3 10.63 -8.40 27.85
C LEU A 3 11.28 -8.89 29.16
N PRO A 4 11.71 -10.17 29.22
CA PRO A 4 12.41 -10.68 30.40
C PRO A 4 13.70 -9.89 30.61
N GLN A 5 13.90 -9.40 31.84
CA GLN A 5 15.12 -8.69 32.21
C GLN A 5 16.18 -9.73 32.64
N PRO A 6 17.31 -9.86 31.92
CA PRO A 6 18.26 -10.94 32.15
C PRO A 6 19.07 -10.80 33.44
N PHE A 7 19.12 -9.60 34.03
CA PHE A 7 19.88 -9.31 35.25
C PHE A 7 19.04 -8.47 36.22
N LYS A 8 19.17 -8.72 37.53
CA LYS A 8 18.56 -7.88 38.55
C LYS A 8 19.38 -6.58 38.71
N ILE A 9 18.72 -5.50 39.13
CA ILE A 9 19.37 -4.19 39.36
C ILE A 9 20.55 -4.31 40.35
N THR A 10 20.41 -5.19 41.35
CA THR A 10 21.45 -5.49 42.35
C THR A 10 22.73 -6.05 41.74
N ASP A 11 22.61 -6.88 40.69
CA ASP A 11 23.75 -7.54 40.05
C ASP A 11 24.49 -6.57 39.12
N ILE A 12 23.75 -5.65 38.50
CA ILE A 12 24.29 -4.56 37.66
C ILE A 12 25.16 -3.62 38.50
N GLN A 13 24.72 -3.27 39.72
CA GLN A 13 25.46 -2.39 40.61
C GLN A 13 26.70 -3.08 41.21
N LYS A 14 26.59 -4.37 41.55
CA LYS A 14 27.67 -5.12 42.19
C LYS A 14 28.78 -5.53 41.21
N TYR A 15 28.43 -5.91 39.98
CA TYR A 15 29.38 -6.44 38.99
C TYR A 15 29.16 -5.86 37.58
N PRO A 16 29.28 -4.53 37.39
CA PRO A 16 28.93 -3.88 36.13
C PRO A 16 29.73 -4.41 34.94
N ARG A 17 31.03 -4.68 35.13
CA ARG A 17 31.90 -5.21 34.06
C ARG A 17 31.50 -6.62 33.61
N ALA A 18 31.20 -7.50 34.57
CA ALA A 18 30.81 -8.88 34.28
C ALA A 18 29.45 -8.94 33.57
N VAL A 19 28.50 -8.09 33.98
CA VAL A 19 27.20 -7.97 33.33
C VAL A 19 27.34 -7.49 31.89
N VAL A 20 28.19 -6.49 31.63
CA VAL A 20 28.46 -6.01 30.27
C VAL A 20 29.07 -7.12 29.40
N ILE A 21 30.06 -7.85 29.93
CA ILE A 21 30.70 -8.96 29.20
C ILE A 21 29.68 -10.07 28.89
N ALA A 22 28.87 -10.49 29.86
CA ALA A 22 27.86 -11.52 29.66
C ALA A 22 26.79 -11.09 28.63
N LEU A 23 26.40 -9.82 28.65
CA LEU A 23 25.46 -9.24 27.70
C LEU A 23 26.05 -9.18 26.29
N LEU A 24 27.33 -8.79 26.14
CA LEU A 24 28.03 -8.79 24.85
C LEU A 24 28.20 -10.20 24.28
N ILE A 25 28.56 -11.18 25.12
CA ILE A 25 28.66 -12.59 24.70
C ILE A 25 27.28 -13.11 24.26
N GLY A 26 26.23 -12.80 25.03
CA GLY A 26 24.86 -13.16 24.69
C GLY A 26 24.43 -12.59 23.33
N PHE A 27 24.72 -11.31 23.07
CA PHE A 27 24.46 -10.70 21.76
C PHE A 27 25.23 -11.37 20.64
N LEU A 28 26.50 -11.70 20.85
CA LEU A 28 27.34 -12.33 19.84
C LEU A 28 26.80 -13.71 19.45
N LEU A 29 26.37 -14.51 20.43
CA LEU A 29 25.75 -15.82 20.19
C LEU A 29 24.41 -15.72 19.43
N ILE A 30 23.58 -14.72 19.78
CA ILE A 30 22.31 -14.47 19.07
C ILE A 30 22.59 -14.06 17.61
N PHE A 31 23.57 -13.20 17.37
CA PHE A 31 23.93 -12.81 16.01
C PHE A 31 24.49 -13.99 15.21
N SER A 32 25.33 -14.84 15.81
CA SER A 32 25.86 -16.03 15.14
C SER A 32 24.77 -17.03 14.77
N THR A 33 23.76 -17.23 15.64
CA THR A 33 22.61 -18.12 15.32
C THR A 33 21.71 -17.54 14.23
N VAL A 34 21.46 -16.23 14.24
CA VAL A 34 20.71 -15.56 13.17
C VAL A 34 21.46 -15.62 11.84
N ILE A 35 22.77 -15.36 11.84
CA ILE A 35 23.61 -15.44 10.63
C ILE A 35 23.63 -16.88 10.10
N GLY A 36 23.82 -17.88 10.97
CA GLY A 36 23.77 -19.30 10.58
C GLY A 36 22.41 -19.71 10.02
N HIS A 37 21.31 -19.23 10.62
CA HIS A 37 19.97 -19.47 10.11
C HIS A 37 19.73 -18.80 8.74
N LEU A 38 20.20 -17.57 8.56
CA LEU A 38 20.13 -16.86 7.27
C LEU A 38 21.01 -17.51 6.20
N TYR A 39 22.17 -18.05 6.58
CA TYR A 39 23.09 -18.73 5.68
C TYR A 39 22.53 -20.08 5.22
N ASN A 40 22.00 -20.88 6.15
CA ASN A 40 21.33 -22.15 5.83
C ASN A 40 20.04 -21.89 5.01
N ARG A 41 19.32 -20.79 5.30
CA ARG A 41 18.25 -20.31 4.42
C ARG A 41 18.78 -19.93 3.03
N LYS A 42 19.93 -19.29 2.89
CA LYS A 42 20.50 -18.95 1.57
C LYS A 42 20.87 -20.19 0.75
N GLU A 43 21.41 -21.24 1.34
CA GLU A 43 21.70 -22.49 0.61
C GLU A 43 20.42 -23.21 0.17
N VAL A 44 19.33 -23.12 0.95
CA VAL A 44 18.02 -23.71 0.59
C VAL A 44 17.17 -22.79 -0.31
N ILE A 45 17.42 -21.47 -0.33
CA ILE A 45 16.65 -20.45 -1.07
C ILE A 45 17.34 -20.03 -2.38
N ALA A 46 18.63 -20.30 -2.59
CA ALA A 46 19.32 -19.94 -3.84
C ALA A 46 18.58 -20.45 -5.10
N ASP A 47 17.98 -21.64 -5.05
CA ASP A 47 17.15 -22.19 -6.14
C ASP A 47 15.69 -21.67 -6.17
N LYS A 48 15.19 -21.07 -5.08
CA LYS A 48 13.80 -20.51 -5.00
C LYS A 48 13.73 -18.99 -5.22
N CYS A 49 14.82 -18.27 -4.97
CA CYS A 49 14.90 -16.82 -5.02
C CYS A 49 14.70 -16.27 -6.43
N GLU A 50 15.19 -16.96 -7.45
CA GLU A 50 15.08 -16.53 -8.84
C GLU A 50 13.62 -16.61 -9.35
N ALA A 51 12.92 -17.69 -9.01
CA ALA A 51 11.51 -17.87 -9.35
C ALA A 51 10.58 -16.88 -8.61
N GLU A 52 10.82 -16.64 -7.32
CA GLU A 52 10.05 -15.64 -6.57
C GLU A 52 10.32 -14.21 -7.03
N LYS A 53 11.57 -13.89 -7.40
CA LYS A 53 11.93 -12.60 -7.99
C LYS A 53 11.19 -12.38 -9.31
N GLN A 54 11.17 -13.38 -10.19
CA GLN A 54 10.48 -13.29 -11.48
C GLN A 54 8.98 -13.06 -11.31
N ARG A 55 8.34 -13.80 -10.40
CA ARG A 55 6.92 -13.63 -10.06
C ARG A 55 6.63 -12.24 -9.50
N LEU A 56 7.50 -11.70 -8.65
CA LEU A 56 7.34 -10.36 -8.09
C LEU A 56 7.43 -9.28 -9.19
N TYR A 57 8.35 -9.43 -10.15
CA TYR A 57 8.44 -8.52 -11.30
C TYR A 57 7.18 -8.58 -12.17
N GLU A 58 6.63 -9.76 -12.43
CA GLU A 58 5.38 -9.91 -13.20
C GLU A 58 4.19 -9.22 -12.51
N VAL A 59 4.07 -9.37 -11.19
CA VAL A 59 3.02 -8.70 -10.40
C VAL A 59 3.17 -7.18 -10.48
N ILE A 60 4.39 -6.65 -10.32
CA ILE A 60 4.65 -5.21 -10.40
C ILE A 60 4.29 -4.65 -11.78
N ILE A 61 4.64 -5.37 -12.86
CA ILE A 61 4.32 -4.95 -14.23
C ILE A 61 2.80 -4.96 -14.47
N THR A 62 2.10 -5.99 -13.98
CA THR A 62 0.65 -6.11 -14.11
C THR A 62 -0.07 -4.97 -13.40
N GLU A 63 0.25 -4.73 -12.12
CA GLU A 63 -0.29 -3.62 -11.32
C GLU A 63 0.00 -2.25 -11.95
N ARG A 64 1.21 -2.04 -12.48
CA ARG A 64 1.55 -0.81 -13.20
C ARG A 64 0.64 -0.60 -14.40
N ASN A 65 0.43 -1.63 -15.21
CA ASN A 65 -0.38 -1.53 -16.42
C ASN A 65 -1.87 -1.33 -16.09
N GLU A 66 -2.39 -1.97 -15.05
CA GLU A 66 -3.75 -1.73 -14.57
C GLU A 66 -3.94 -0.30 -14.07
N ARG A 67 -2.98 0.24 -13.31
CA ARG A 67 -3.03 1.64 -12.88
C ARG A 67 -2.98 2.61 -14.05
N ILE A 68 -2.14 2.35 -15.06
CA ILE A 68 -2.09 3.17 -16.28
C ILE A 68 -3.45 3.16 -16.97
N ARG A 69 -4.04 1.98 -17.20
CA ARG A 69 -5.38 1.86 -17.81
C ARG A 69 -6.46 2.56 -16.99
N LEU A 70 -6.39 2.47 -15.66
CA LEU A 70 -7.32 3.15 -14.77
C LEU A 70 -7.18 4.68 -14.92
N TYR A 71 -5.95 5.21 -14.89
CA TYR A 71 -5.72 6.64 -15.07
C TYR A 71 -6.13 7.13 -16.46
N GLU A 72 -5.83 6.37 -17.51
CA GLU A 72 -6.31 6.66 -18.86
C GLU A 72 -7.85 6.70 -18.88
N SER A 73 -8.52 5.69 -18.32
CA SER A 73 -9.98 5.68 -18.25
C SER A 73 -10.51 6.90 -17.51
N LEU A 74 -9.92 7.29 -16.37
CA LEU A 74 -10.37 8.44 -15.61
C LEU A 74 -10.13 9.76 -16.36
N ILE A 75 -9.02 9.89 -17.08
CA ILE A 75 -8.69 11.09 -17.86
C ILE A 75 -9.61 11.20 -19.08
N PHE A 76 -9.82 10.12 -19.81
CA PHE A 76 -10.64 10.12 -21.02
C PHE A 76 -12.14 10.11 -20.72
N TYR A 77 -12.62 9.36 -19.71
CA TYR A 77 -14.01 9.44 -19.25
C TYR A 77 -14.35 10.82 -18.68
N LYS A 78 -13.40 11.53 -18.06
CA LYS A 78 -13.66 12.91 -17.59
C LYS A 78 -13.88 13.87 -18.76
N ASN A 79 -13.24 13.64 -19.90
CA ASN A 79 -13.46 14.43 -21.11
C ASN A 79 -14.80 14.11 -21.77
N GLU A 80 -15.20 12.84 -21.82
CA GLU A 80 -16.52 12.44 -22.31
C GLU A 80 -17.66 12.87 -21.37
N ALA A 81 -17.52 12.69 -20.06
CA ALA A 81 -18.52 13.15 -19.08
C ALA A 81 -18.70 14.67 -19.12
N ASN A 82 -17.62 15.42 -19.34
CA ASN A 82 -17.69 16.88 -19.52
C ASN A 82 -18.34 17.27 -20.86
N SER A 83 -18.12 16.51 -21.94
CA SER A 83 -18.80 16.79 -23.22
C SER A 83 -20.29 16.47 -23.16
N TYR A 84 -20.68 15.34 -22.57
CA TYR A 84 -22.09 14.98 -22.34
C TYR A 84 -22.79 15.94 -21.37
N LYS A 85 -22.11 16.39 -20.31
CA LYS A 85 -22.66 17.40 -19.40
C LYS A 85 -22.88 18.74 -20.10
N ARG A 86 -21.93 19.20 -20.91
CA ARG A 86 -22.09 20.43 -21.73
C ARG A 86 -23.23 20.31 -22.72
N GLN A 87 -23.40 19.15 -23.35
CA GLN A 87 -24.52 18.89 -24.28
C GLN A 87 -25.87 18.87 -23.54
N SER A 88 -25.94 18.23 -22.38
CA SER A 88 -27.13 18.21 -21.52
C SER A 88 -27.50 19.61 -21.01
N ASP A 89 -26.53 20.40 -20.55
CA ASP A 89 -26.76 21.77 -20.09
C ASP A 89 -27.25 22.66 -21.24
N SER A 90 -26.70 22.50 -22.45
CA SER A 90 -27.15 23.22 -23.65
C SER A 90 -28.58 22.83 -24.04
N MET A 91 -28.92 21.54 -24.05
CA MET A 91 -30.28 21.07 -24.34
C MET A 91 -31.28 21.55 -23.28
N MET A 92 -30.90 21.55 -22.00
CA MET A 92 -31.74 22.06 -20.92
C MET A 92 -32.00 23.56 -21.07
N GLN A 93 -30.99 24.37 -21.43
CA GLN A 93 -31.18 25.80 -21.69
C GLN A 93 -32.14 26.07 -22.85
N GLN A 94 -32.08 25.29 -23.92
CA GLN A 94 -32.97 25.43 -25.08
C GLN A 94 -34.40 24.94 -24.79
N THR A 95 -34.56 23.92 -23.95
CA THR A 95 -35.85 23.27 -23.70
C THR A 95 -36.63 23.93 -22.56
N LYS A 96 -35.94 24.54 -21.59
CA LYS A 96 -36.55 25.25 -20.45
C LYS A 96 -37.60 26.31 -20.84
N PRO A 97 -37.39 27.20 -21.83
CA PRO A 97 -38.40 28.18 -22.24
C PRO A 97 -39.60 27.55 -22.97
N LEU A 98 -39.43 26.39 -23.60
CA LEU A 98 -40.52 25.66 -24.27
C LEU A 98 -41.41 24.99 -23.24
N VAL A 99 -40.82 24.34 -22.23
CA VAL A 99 -41.55 23.70 -21.13
C VAL A 99 -42.28 24.73 -20.26
N SER A 100 -41.67 25.89 -19.99
CA SER A 100 -42.33 26.93 -19.19
C SER A 100 -43.54 27.54 -19.89
N LYS A 101 -43.54 27.63 -21.22
CA LYS A 101 -44.73 28.06 -21.99
C LYS A 101 -45.86 27.04 -21.90
N ILE A 102 -45.55 25.75 -22.05
CA ILE A 102 -46.53 24.66 -21.95
C ILE A 102 -47.15 24.58 -20.53
N LEU A 103 -46.36 24.82 -19.49
CA LEU A 103 -46.83 24.83 -18.10
C LEU A 103 -47.63 26.09 -17.76
N ALA A 104 -47.32 27.24 -18.37
CA ALA A 104 -48.07 28.48 -18.17
C ALA A 104 -49.43 28.48 -18.90
N GLU A 105 -49.57 27.75 -20.01
CA GLU A 105 -50.81 27.63 -20.79
C GLU A 105 -51.83 26.63 -20.23
N LYS A 106 -51.45 25.81 -19.24
CA LYS A 106 -52.36 24.85 -18.60
C LYS A 106 -52.82 25.37 -17.23
N PRO A 107 -54.03 25.96 -17.11
CA PRO A 107 -54.62 26.18 -15.79
C PRO A 107 -54.94 24.80 -15.21
N ILE A 108 -54.33 24.51 -14.06
CA ILE A 108 -54.61 23.32 -13.27
C ILE A 108 -56.06 23.49 -12.77
N LYS A 109 -56.99 22.75 -13.36
CA LYS A 109 -58.35 22.55 -12.84
C LYS A 109 -58.33 21.41 -11.82
#